data_AF-A0A9X2R6B3-F1
#
_entry.id   AF-A0A9X2R6B3-F1
#
_cell.length_a   1.000
_cell.length_b   1.000
_cell.length_c   1.000
_cell.angle_alpha   90.00
_cell.angle_beta   90.00
_cell.angle_gamma   90.00
#
_symmetry.space_group_name_H-M   'P 1'
#
loop_
_entity.id
_entity.type
_entity.pdbx_description
1 polymer ?
#
loop_
_entity_poly.entity_id
_entity_poly.type
_entity_poly.pdbx_seq_one_letter_code
_entity_poly.pdbx_strand_id
1 'polypeptide(L)'
;MLHLERPLVFFDLEATGTDPQAARIIQIGMQRFVPSEDGAALDETIDVLVDPEEEIPAAVTDLTGLSPDAVRQAPPLGAHLDRIAPLLADADLAGYNALAYDIPLLQAEFERHGRTLPGPDDRVVLDPYRLEQVLRPRTLSALYERYTGDALDDAHDALSDVEAAGRVLQRQLADYDIDGTPADLAQQIRGDYLDDQRRLKQDGDAVVVCFGKHDGKTLRDIQRDHPGYFDWMYETIDDLRPHIDEALE
;
A
#
# COMPACT_ATOMS: atom_id res chain seq x y z
N MET A 1 -14.62 -14.65 16.87
CA MET A 1 -14.91 -15.14 15.51
C MET A 1 -15.77 -14.09 14.83
N LEU A 2 -15.54 -13.79 13.54
CA LEU A 2 -16.38 -12.82 12.84
C LEU A 2 -17.74 -13.48 12.56
N HIS A 3 -18.80 -12.92 13.12
CA HIS A 3 -20.17 -13.38 12.87
C HIS A 3 -20.76 -12.55 11.73
N LEU A 4 -21.12 -13.21 10.64
CA LEU A 4 -21.64 -12.55 9.46
C LEU A 4 -23.16 -12.42 9.52
N GLU A 5 -23.69 -11.24 9.21
CA GLU A 5 -25.14 -11.03 9.00
C GLU A 5 -25.52 -11.15 7.51
N ARG A 6 -24.56 -10.86 6.63
CA ARG A 6 -24.63 -11.02 5.18
C ARG A 6 -23.30 -11.56 4.66
N PRO A 7 -23.23 -12.03 3.41
CA PRO A 7 -21.98 -12.52 2.82
C PRO A 7 -20.86 -11.48 2.88
N LEU A 8 -19.62 -11.95 2.98
CA LEU A 8 -18.41 -11.13 2.99
C LEU A 8 -17.47 -11.64 1.90
N VAL A 9 -17.07 -10.75 0.99
CA VAL A 9 -16.09 -11.07 -0.05
C VAL A 9 -14.74 -10.47 0.31
N PHE A 10 -13.77 -11.32 0.60
CA PHE A 10 -12.36 -10.94 0.62
C PHE A 10 -11.82 -10.92 -0.79
N PHE A 11 -11.10 -9.85 -1.16
CA PHE A 11 -10.50 -9.76 -2.48
C PHE A 11 -9.22 -8.93 -2.52
N ASP A 12 -8.46 -9.17 -3.58
CA ASP A 12 -7.20 -8.52 -3.93
C ASP A 12 -7.05 -8.52 -5.46
N LEU A 13 -6.49 -7.45 -6.02
CA LEU A 13 -6.36 -7.24 -7.46
C LEU A 13 -4.91 -6.94 -7.84
N GLU A 14 -4.41 -7.67 -8.83
CA GLU A 14 -3.19 -7.28 -9.53
C GLU A 14 -3.55 -6.41 -10.73
N ALA A 15 -2.73 -5.39 -11.03
CA ALA A 15 -3.06 -4.40 -12.06
C ALA A 15 -1.84 -3.85 -12.80
N THR A 16 -2.08 -3.18 -13.93
CA THR A 16 -1.04 -2.60 -14.80
C THR A 16 -0.37 -1.33 -14.25
N GLY A 17 -0.80 -0.79 -13.11
CA GLY A 17 -0.19 0.41 -12.52
C GLY A 17 -0.85 0.88 -11.22
N THR A 18 -0.34 1.93 -10.61
CA THR A 18 -0.73 2.37 -9.26
C THR A 18 -1.85 3.42 -9.22
N ASP A 19 -2.25 3.98 -10.36
CA ASP A 19 -3.41 4.87 -10.44
C ASP A 19 -4.68 4.05 -10.73
N PRO A 20 -5.63 3.90 -9.78
CA PRO A 20 -6.82 3.09 -9.98
C PRO A 20 -7.74 3.60 -11.11
N GLN A 21 -7.64 4.88 -11.48
CA GLN A 21 -8.45 5.46 -12.57
C GLN A 21 -7.87 5.15 -13.96
N ALA A 22 -6.57 4.87 -14.06
CA ALA A 22 -5.89 4.56 -15.31
C ALA A 22 -5.58 3.07 -15.46
N ALA A 23 -5.23 2.39 -14.35
CA ALA A 23 -4.80 1.01 -14.35
C ALA A 23 -5.92 0.04 -14.77
N ARG A 24 -5.50 -1.10 -15.32
CA ARG A 24 -6.33 -2.23 -15.74
C ARG A 24 -6.02 -3.46 -14.89
N ILE A 25 -7.05 -4.22 -14.52
CA ILE A 25 -6.90 -5.45 -13.73
C ILE A 25 -6.26 -6.54 -14.59
N ILE A 26 -5.27 -7.26 -14.05
CA ILE A 26 -4.59 -8.41 -14.68
C ILE A 26 -4.80 -9.73 -13.94
N GLN A 27 -5.18 -9.68 -12.66
CA GLN A 27 -5.60 -10.85 -11.89
C GLN A 27 -6.67 -10.46 -10.87
N ILE A 28 -7.59 -11.39 -10.60
CA ILE A 28 -8.61 -11.25 -9.57
C ILE A 28 -8.54 -12.45 -8.63
N GLY A 29 -8.20 -12.19 -7.36
CA GLY A 29 -8.38 -13.13 -6.26
C GLY A 29 -9.59 -12.75 -5.42
N MET A 30 -10.56 -13.65 -5.26
CA MET A 30 -11.72 -13.44 -4.38
C MET A 30 -12.07 -14.71 -3.59
N GLN A 31 -12.42 -14.54 -2.33
CA GLN A 31 -13.05 -15.57 -1.51
C GLN A 31 -14.34 -15.01 -0.90
N ARG A 32 -15.46 -15.66 -1.20
CA ARG A 32 -16.76 -15.31 -0.64
C ARG A 32 -17.05 -16.21 0.55
N PHE A 33 -17.44 -15.58 1.65
CA PHE A 33 -17.91 -16.25 2.85
C PHE A 33 -19.37 -15.91 3.10
N VAL A 34 -20.14 -16.88 3.59
CA VAL A 34 -21.56 -16.72 3.95
C VAL A 34 -21.76 -16.97 5.45
N PRO A 35 -22.81 -16.40 6.07
CA PRO A 35 -23.16 -16.70 7.46
C PRO A 35 -23.32 -18.20 7.72
N SER A 36 -22.77 -18.67 8.83
CA SER A 36 -22.92 -20.06 9.31
C SER A 36 -23.06 -20.11 10.83
N GLU A 37 -23.42 -21.28 11.38
CA GLU A 37 -23.49 -21.48 12.84
C GLU A 37 -22.14 -21.18 13.51
N ASP A 38 -21.04 -21.57 12.87
CA ASP A 38 -19.66 -21.25 13.26
C ASP A 38 -19.18 -19.88 12.72
N GLY A 39 -20.09 -18.90 12.56
CA GLY A 39 -19.77 -17.53 12.15
C GLY A 39 -19.70 -17.30 10.64
N ALA A 40 -18.79 -17.99 9.94
CA ALA A 40 -18.62 -17.86 8.49
C ALA A 40 -18.18 -19.17 7.84
N ALA A 41 -18.74 -19.49 6.67
CA ALA A 41 -18.34 -20.62 5.83
C ALA A 41 -17.91 -20.14 4.43
N LEU A 42 -16.85 -20.73 3.87
CA LEU A 42 -16.43 -20.46 2.50
C LEU A 42 -17.49 -20.97 1.52
N ASP A 43 -17.92 -20.09 0.62
CA ASP A 43 -18.98 -20.33 -0.36
C ASP A 43 -18.40 -20.48 -1.78
N GLU A 44 -17.55 -19.53 -2.20
CA GLU A 44 -16.96 -19.50 -3.55
C GLU A 44 -15.53 -18.96 -3.50
N THR A 45 -14.70 -19.41 -4.44
CA THR A 45 -13.35 -18.86 -4.69
C THR A 45 -13.17 -18.54 -6.16
N ILE A 46 -12.70 -17.33 -6.46
CA ILE A 46 -12.28 -16.90 -7.78
C ILE A 46 -10.78 -16.64 -7.73
N ASP A 47 -10.07 -17.23 -8.69
CA ASP A 47 -8.68 -16.93 -9.00
C ASP A 47 -8.57 -17.00 -10.53
N VAL A 48 -8.50 -15.83 -11.17
CA VAL A 48 -8.49 -15.71 -12.63
C VAL A 48 -7.51 -14.64 -13.07
N LEU A 49 -6.78 -14.92 -14.15
CA LEU A 49 -6.09 -13.90 -14.92
C LEU A 49 -7.10 -13.15 -15.80
N VAL A 50 -6.79 -11.91 -16.09
CA VAL A 50 -7.61 -11.01 -16.90
C VAL A 50 -6.72 -10.36 -17.96
N ASP A 51 -7.07 -10.49 -19.23
CA ASP A 51 -6.39 -9.71 -20.27
C ASP A 51 -6.77 -8.23 -20.12
N PRO A 52 -5.81 -7.33 -19.83
CA PRO A 52 -6.11 -5.91 -19.67
C PRO A 52 -6.35 -5.21 -21.01
N GLU A 53 -6.17 -5.92 -22.13
CA GLU A 53 -6.27 -5.40 -23.51
C GLU A 53 -5.27 -4.27 -23.79
N GLU A 54 -4.17 -4.24 -23.05
CA GLU A 54 -3.06 -3.29 -23.18
C GLU A 54 -1.71 -3.95 -22.87
N GLU A 55 -0.62 -3.20 -23.10
CA GLU A 55 0.73 -3.67 -22.74
C GLU A 55 0.96 -3.54 -21.23
N ILE A 56 1.45 -4.62 -20.61
CA ILE A 56 1.77 -4.64 -19.19
C ILE A 56 3.19 -4.08 -19.01
N PRO A 57 3.41 -3.05 -18.18
CA PRO A 57 4.74 -2.53 -17.93
C PRO A 57 5.67 -3.60 -17.35
N ALA A 58 6.94 -3.63 -17.79
CA ALA A 58 7.92 -4.62 -17.32
C ALA A 58 8.07 -4.63 -15.78
N ALA A 59 8.04 -3.45 -15.15
CA ALA A 59 8.10 -3.34 -13.69
C ALA A 59 6.94 -4.05 -12.97
N VAL A 60 5.75 -4.12 -13.59
CA VAL A 60 4.61 -4.88 -13.05
C VAL A 60 4.84 -6.37 -13.20
N THR A 61 5.38 -6.82 -14.32
CA THR A 61 5.76 -8.22 -14.52
C THR A 61 6.81 -8.67 -13.51
N ASP A 62 7.83 -7.85 -13.25
CA ASP A 62 8.88 -8.14 -12.28
C ASP A 62 8.34 -8.18 -10.85
N LEU A 63 7.39 -7.29 -10.51
CA LEU A 63 6.76 -7.22 -9.20
C LEU A 63 5.82 -8.40 -8.92
N THR A 64 4.93 -8.69 -9.87
CA THR A 64 3.84 -9.68 -9.72
C THR A 64 4.29 -11.10 -10.07
N GLY A 65 5.34 -11.24 -10.88
CA GLY A 65 5.77 -12.53 -11.44
C GLY A 65 4.81 -13.10 -12.49
N LEU A 66 3.76 -12.36 -12.88
CA LEU A 66 2.78 -12.81 -13.87
C LEU A 66 3.36 -12.77 -15.28
N SER A 67 3.30 -13.90 -15.99
CA SER A 67 3.76 -13.98 -17.39
C SER A 67 2.89 -13.11 -18.29
N PRO A 68 3.47 -12.12 -19.01
CA PRO A 68 2.70 -11.27 -19.93
C PRO A 68 1.94 -12.05 -21.00
N ASP A 69 2.53 -13.15 -21.47
CA ASP A 69 1.91 -14.02 -22.47
C ASP A 69 0.72 -14.80 -21.89
N ALA A 70 0.79 -15.21 -20.62
CA ALA A 70 -0.33 -15.88 -19.95
C ALA A 70 -1.48 -14.91 -19.70
N VAL A 71 -1.18 -13.69 -19.25
CA VAL A 71 -2.19 -12.64 -19.03
C VAL A 71 -2.88 -12.27 -20.35
N ARG A 72 -2.13 -12.08 -21.44
CA ARG A 72 -2.69 -11.78 -22.77
C ARG A 72 -3.55 -12.91 -23.36
N GLN A 73 -3.36 -14.14 -22.91
CA GLN A 73 -4.17 -15.29 -23.35
C GLN A 73 -5.43 -15.49 -22.49
N ALA A 74 -5.56 -14.77 -21.38
CA ALA A 74 -6.71 -14.85 -20.51
C ALA A 74 -7.93 -14.13 -21.12
N PRO A 75 -9.16 -14.41 -20.64
CA PRO A 75 -10.32 -13.64 -21.06
C PRO A 75 -10.23 -12.18 -20.56
N PRO A 76 -10.81 -11.20 -21.29
CA PRO A 76 -10.90 -9.83 -20.80
C PRO A 76 -11.92 -9.73 -19.66
N LEU A 77 -11.85 -8.64 -18.88
CA LEU A 77 -12.67 -8.49 -17.66
C LEU A 77 -14.18 -8.66 -17.93
N GLY A 78 -14.67 -8.11 -19.03
CA GLY A 78 -16.08 -8.22 -19.43
C GLY A 78 -16.61 -9.66 -19.46
N ALA A 79 -15.76 -10.65 -19.76
CA ALA A 79 -16.12 -12.07 -19.75
C ALA A 79 -16.29 -12.64 -18.33
N HIS A 80 -15.74 -11.99 -17.31
CA HIS A 80 -15.81 -12.39 -15.91
C HIS A 80 -16.93 -11.67 -15.13
N LEU A 81 -17.39 -10.50 -15.61
CA LEU A 81 -18.35 -9.66 -14.87
C LEU A 81 -19.67 -10.38 -14.54
N ASP A 82 -20.18 -11.23 -15.43
CA ASP A 82 -21.43 -11.96 -15.17
C ASP A 82 -21.27 -13.06 -14.10
N ARG A 83 -20.03 -13.53 -13.85
CA ARG A 83 -19.71 -14.43 -12.73
C ARG A 83 -19.43 -13.66 -11.44
N ILE A 84 -18.73 -12.52 -11.52
CA ILE A 84 -18.27 -11.74 -10.35
C ILE A 84 -19.40 -10.89 -9.77
N ALA A 85 -20.14 -10.17 -10.61
CA ALA A 85 -21.16 -9.22 -10.17
C ALA A 85 -22.19 -9.82 -9.18
N PRO A 86 -22.72 -11.03 -9.39
CA PRO A 86 -23.65 -11.64 -8.43
C PRO A 86 -23.03 -11.90 -7.05
N LEU A 87 -21.73 -12.23 -6.98
CA LEU A 87 -21.04 -12.49 -5.72
C LEU A 87 -20.81 -11.22 -4.89
N LEU A 88 -20.83 -10.05 -5.51
CA LEU A 88 -20.66 -8.76 -4.85
C LEU A 88 -22.01 -8.09 -4.52
N ALA A 89 -23.10 -8.54 -5.16
CA ALA A 89 -24.39 -7.86 -5.16
C ALA A 89 -25.12 -7.86 -3.80
N ASP A 90 -24.83 -8.82 -2.94
CA ASP A 90 -25.41 -8.96 -1.60
C ASP A 90 -24.34 -8.98 -0.49
N ALA A 91 -23.09 -8.74 -0.84
CA ALA A 91 -21.96 -8.90 0.07
C ALA A 91 -21.40 -7.57 0.58
N ASP A 92 -20.94 -7.60 1.82
CA ASP A 92 -19.91 -6.69 2.30
C ASP A 92 -18.56 -7.07 1.71
N LEU A 93 -17.60 -6.15 1.77
CA LEU A 93 -16.28 -6.35 1.18
C LEU A 93 -15.18 -6.36 2.25
N ALA A 94 -14.09 -7.05 1.95
CA ALA A 94 -12.86 -6.99 2.74
C ALA A 94 -11.62 -7.12 1.85
N GLY A 95 -10.53 -6.47 2.26
CA GLY A 95 -9.25 -6.54 1.55
C GLY A 95 -8.20 -5.67 2.21
N TYR A 96 -6.92 -6.03 2.07
CA TYR A 96 -5.83 -5.31 2.73
C TYR A 96 -5.50 -4.03 1.96
N ASN A 97 -5.75 -2.85 2.56
CA ASN A 97 -5.62 -1.56 1.90
C ASN A 97 -6.58 -1.36 0.69
N ALA A 98 -7.62 -2.20 0.60
CA ALA A 98 -8.56 -2.21 -0.52
C ALA A 98 -9.38 -0.93 -0.66
N LEU A 99 -9.63 -0.21 0.44
CA LEU A 99 -10.32 1.09 0.40
C LEU A 99 -9.54 2.14 -0.39
N ALA A 100 -8.22 2.07 -0.37
CA ALA A 100 -7.36 3.05 -1.03
C ALA A 100 -7.13 2.75 -2.51
N TYR A 101 -7.21 1.48 -2.92
CA TYR A 101 -6.77 1.04 -4.25
C TYR A 101 -7.74 0.07 -4.94
N ASP A 102 -7.93 -1.14 -4.41
CA ASP A 102 -8.68 -2.21 -5.09
C ASP A 102 -10.15 -1.86 -5.35
N ILE A 103 -10.83 -1.22 -4.38
CA ILE A 103 -12.23 -0.80 -4.55
C ILE A 103 -12.35 0.27 -5.63
N PRO A 104 -11.60 1.41 -5.58
CA PRO A 104 -11.59 2.38 -6.67
C PRO A 104 -11.27 1.78 -8.04
N LEU A 105 -10.31 0.85 -8.12
CA LEU A 105 -9.94 0.17 -9.37
C LEU A 105 -11.09 -0.70 -9.89
N LEU A 106 -11.69 -1.51 -9.02
CA LEU A 106 -12.83 -2.35 -9.39
C LEU A 106 -14.02 -1.51 -9.85
N GLN A 107 -14.29 -0.38 -9.17
CA GLN A 107 -15.33 0.57 -9.58
C GLN A 107 -15.06 1.13 -10.98
N ALA A 108 -13.84 1.62 -11.23
CA ALA A 108 -13.44 2.16 -12.53
C ALA A 108 -13.59 1.11 -13.65
N GLU A 109 -13.23 -0.14 -13.36
CA GLU A 109 -13.40 -1.24 -14.31
C GLU A 109 -14.87 -1.57 -14.61
N PHE A 110 -15.75 -1.61 -13.61
CA PHE A 110 -17.19 -1.75 -13.84
C PHE A 110 -17.73 -0.60 -14.70
N GLU A 111 -17.32 0.63 -14.41
CA GLU A 111 -17.73 1.83 -15.16
C GLU A 111 -17.27 1.78 -16.62
N ARG A 112 -16.04 1.33 -16.90
CA ARG A 112 -15.52 1.10 -18.27
C ARG A 112 -16.39 0.13 -19.06
N HIS A 113 -17.03 -0.81 -18.39
CA HIS A 113 -17.96 -1.78 -18.98
C HIS A 113 -19.43 -1.31 -18.95
N GLY A 114 -19.69 -0.03 -18.63
CA GLY A 114 -21.02 0.54 -18.58
C GLY A 114 -21.90 0.00 -17.46
N ARG A 115 -21.29 -0.52 -16.39
CA ARG A 115 -21.96 -1.08 -15.21
C ARG A 115 -21.58 -0.28 -13.97
N THR A 116 -22.46 -0.25 -12.97
CA THR A 116 -22.07 0.18 -11.62
C THR A 116 -21.60 -1.03 -10.83
N LEU A 117 -20.65 -0.85 -9.90
CA LEU A 117 -20.26 -1.91 -8.97
C LEU A 117 -21.48 -2.33 -8.14
N PRO A 118 -22.00 -3.56 -8.29
CA PRO A 118 -23.23 -3.98 -7.62
C PRO A 118 -22.99 -4.19 -6.13
N GLY A 119 -24.04 -3.97 -5.33
CA GLY A 119 -24.09 -4.28 -3.92
C GLY A 119 -25.06 -3.36 -3.17
N PRO A 120 -25.23 -3.57 -1.85
CA PRO A 120 -26.23 -2.85 -1.09
C PRO A 120 -25.81 -1.40 -0.82
N ASP A 121 -26.80 -0.51 -0.65
CA ASP A 121 -26.55 0.92 -0.37
C ASP A 121 -25.83 1.14 0.97
N ASP A 122 -26.02 0.22 1.92
CA ASP A 122 -25.43 0.23 3.26
C ASP A 122 -24.20 -0.69 3.38
N ARG A 123 -23.58 -1.06 2.26
CA ARG A 123 -22.40 -1.95 2.23
C ARG A 123 -21.31 -1.44 3.15
N VAL A 124 -20.75 -2.34 3.95
CA VAL A 124 -19.54 -2.05 4.72
C VAL A 124 -18.30 -2.65 4.07
N VAL A 125 -17.15 -2.07 4.40
CA VAL A 125 -15.84 -2.54 3.95
C VAL A 125 -14.94 -2.73 5.16
N LEU A 126 -14.40 -3.94 5.30
CA LEU A 126 -13.41 -4.27 6.31
C LEU A 126 -12.02 -4.20 5.70
N ASP A 127 -11.20 -3.25 6.17
CA ASP A 127 -9.84 -3.09 5.72
C ASP A 127 -8.85 -3.39 6.87
N PRO A 128 -8.19 -4.56 6.87
CA PRO A 128 -7.24 -4.92 7.92
C PRO A 128 -6.07 -3.94 8.06
N TYR A 129 -5.66 -3.23 6.99
CA TYR A 129 -4.64 -2.20 7.09
C TYR A 129 -5.13 -1.02 7.95
N ARG A 130 -6.37 -0.58 7.75
CA ARG A 130 -7.00 0.47 8.57
C ARG A 130 -7.25 0.01 10.00
N LEU A 131 -7.68 -1.24 10.17
CA LEU A 131 -7.84 -1.83 11.49
C LEU A 131 -6.51 -1.83 12.27
N GLU A 132 -5.41 -2.21 11.63
CA GLU A 132 -4.08 -2.17 12.25
C GLU A 132 -3.68 -0.74 12.67
N GLN A 133 -3.99 0.28 11.87
CA GLN A 133 -3.74 1.68 12.24
C GLN A 133 -4.52 2.10 13.50
N VAL A 134 -5.74 1.58 13.69
CA VAL A 134 -6.57 1.83 14.87
C VAL A 134 -6.06 1.04 16.08
N LEU A 135 -5.74 -0.24 15.90
CA LEU A 135 -5.26 -1.12 16.97
C LEU A 135 -3.85 -0.76 17.43
N ARG A 136 -3.01 -0.24 16.53
CA ARG A 136 -1.64 0.14 16.80
C ARG A 136 -1.35 1.59 16.41
N PRO A 137 -1.90 2.57 17.15
CA PRO A 137 -1.57 3.97 16.91
C PRO A 137 -0.06 4.22 17.05
N ARG A 138 0.43 5.20 16.29
CA ARG A 138 1.86 5.59 16.22
C ARG A 138 2.17 6.87 17.00
N THR A 139 1.26 7.31 17.88
CA THR A 139 1.49 8.48 18.73
C THR A 139 2.49 8.14 19.84
N LEU A 140 3.20 9.14 20.36
CA LEU A 140 4.17 8.91 21.44
C LEU A 140 3.52 8.26 22.66
N SER A 141 2.34 8.73 23.09
CA SER A 141 1.59 8.13 24.21
C SER A 141 1.26 6.65 23.96
N ALA A 142 0.81 6.29 22.75
CA ALA A 142 0.46 4.91 22.43
C ALA A 142 1.70 3.99 22.32
N LEU A 143 2.81 4.53 21.82
CA LEU A 143 4.09 3.81 21.81
C LEU A 143 4.63 3.64 23.23
N TYR A 144 4.58 4.68 24.05
CA TYR A 144 5.02 4.66 25.43
C TYR A 144 4.26 3.61 26.25
N GLU A 145 2.93 3.61 26.17
CA GLU A 145 2.09 2.60 26.83
C GLU A 145 2.42 1.19 26.31
N ARG A 146 2.58 1.00 25.00
CA ARG A 146 2.89 -0.31 24.40
C ARG A 146 4.22 -0.88 24.88
N TYR A 147 5.26 -0.06 24.98
CA TYR A 147 6.61 -0.52 25.28
C TYR A 147 6.94 -0.52 26.77
N THR A 148 6.25 0.29 27.57
CA THR A 148 6.51 0.40 29.01
C THR A 148 5.44 -0.22 29.89
N GLY A 149 4.20 -0.34 29.39
CA GLY A 149 3.02 -0.71 30.16
C GLY A 149 2.42 0.42 30.98
N ASP A 150 3.05 1.61 30.98
CA ASP A 150 2.65 2.77 31.77
C ASP A 150 1.92 3.80 30.88
N ALA A 151 0.93 4.51 31.44
CA ALA A 151 0.35 5.66 30.77
C ALA A 151 1.36 6.83 30.75
N LEU A 152 1.32 7.63 29.68
CA LEU A 152 2.09 8.88 29.62
C LEU A 152 1.27 10.01 30.25
N ASP A 153 1.50 10.28 31.54
CA ASP A 153 0.93 11.42 32.25
C ASP A 153 1.61 12.73 31.80
N ASP A 154 0.86 13.85 31.82
CA ASP A 154 1.37 15.18 31.42
C ASP A 154 1.96 15.25 30.00
N ALA A 155 1.33 14.58 29.03
CA ALA A 155 1.61 14.83 27.61
C ALA A 155 1.52 16.34 27.34
N HIS A 156 2.51 16.90 26.61
CA HIS A 156 2.70 18.33 26.29
C HIS A 156 3.68 19.13 27.17
N ASP A 157 4.39 18.52 28.13
CA ASP A 157 5.67 19.06 28.61
C ASP A 157 6.83 18.51 27.77
N ALA A 158 7.70 19.41 27.28
CA ALA A 158 8.76 19.04 26.34
C ALA A 158 9.81 18.10 26.96
N LEU A 159 10.08 18.19 28.28
CA LEU A 159 11.02 17.29 28.94
C LEU A 159 10.38 15.91 29.12
N SER A 160 9.12 15.86 29.55
CA SER A 160 8.35 14.61 29.65
C SER A 160 8.32 13.85 28.32
N ASP A 161 8.05 14.57 27.21
CA ASP A 161 8.02 13.96 25.87
C ASP A 161 9.40 13.41 25.44
N VAL A 162 10.49 14.11 25.77
CA VAL A 162 11.87 13.65 25.47
C VAL A 162 12.23 12.41 26.29
N GLU A 163 11.90 12.40 27.59
CA GLU A 163 12.13 11.24 28.46
C GLU A 163 11.32 10.02 28.00
N ALA A 164 10.05 10.24 27.64
CA ALA A 164 9.19 9.21 27.08
C ALA A 164 9.72 8.65 25.76
N ALA A 165 10.16 9.51 24.84
CA ALA A 165 10.76 9.09 23.58
C ALA A 165 12.04 8.27 23.79
N GLY A 166 12.90 8.70 24.73
CA GLY A 166 14.09 7.96 25.11
C GLY A 166 13.79 6.57 25.67
N ARG A 167 12.76 6.46 26.54
CA ARG A 167 12.33 5.17 27.11
C ARG A 167 11.72 4.25 26.05
N VAL A 168 10.93 4.80 25.11
CA VAL A 168 10.41 4.04 23.96
C VAL A 168 11.56 3.46 23.14
N LEU A 169 12.55 4.27 22.77
CA LEU A 169 13.69 3.81 21.98
C LEU A 169 14.47 2.71 22.72
N GLN A 170 14.76 2.88 24.02
CA GLN A 170 15.46 1.86 24.81
C GLN A 170 14.70 0.53 24.84
N ARG A 171 13.37 0.56 24.97
CA ARG A 171 12.53 -0.64 24.95
C ARG A 171 12.46 -1.26 23.57
N GLN A 172 12.39 -0.47 22.50
CA GLN A 172 12.47 -0.98 21.13
C GLN A 172 13.77 -1.72 20.87
N LEU A 173 14.91 -1.15 21.27
CA LEU A 173 16.21 -1.80 21.10
C LEU A 173 16.28 -3.10 21.90
N ALA A 174 15.84 -3.09 23.16
CA ALA A 174 15.88 -4.27 24.03
C ALA A 174 14.90 -5.39 23.60
N ASP A 175 13.65 -5.06 23.25
CA ASP A 175 12.60 -6.04 22.95
C ASP A 175 12.84 -6.75 21.61
N TYR A 176 13.59 -6.13 20.70
CA TYR A 176 13.95 -6.68 19.39
C TYR A 176 15.42 -7.08 19.25
N ASP A 177 16.19 -7.06 20.35
CA ASP A 177 17.62 -7.42 20.38
C ASP A 177 18.46 -6.65 19.33
N ILE A 178 18.22 -5.34 19.25
CA ILE A 178 18.90 -4.44 18.31
C ILE A 178 20.01 -3.69 19.07
N ASP A 179 21.25 -3.91 18.65
CA ASP A 179 22.44 -3.24 19.18
C ASP A 179 23.14 -2.42 18.09
N GLY A 180 23.74 -1.29 18.48
CA GLY A 180 24.51 -0.44 17.58
C GLY A 180 24.89 0.89 18.20
N THR A 181 25.83 1.59 17.58
CA THR A 181 26.06 3.00 17.88
C THR A 181 24.90 3.85 17.34
N PRO A 182 24.72 5.11 17.79
CA PRO A 182 23.71 5.99 17.21
C PRO A 182 23.80 6.12 15.68
N ALA A 183 25.01 6.04 15.10
CA ALA A 183 25.20 6.07 13.66
C ALA A 183 24.67 4.79 12.98
N ASP A 184 24.97 3.62 13.56
CA ASP A 184 24.48 2.34 13.03
C ASP A 184 22.95 2.28 13.07
N LEU A 185 22.36 2.69 14.20
CA LEU A 185 20.91 2.72 14.38
C LEU A 185 20.25 3.73 13.44
N ALA A 186 20.82 4.92 13.28
CA ALA A 186 20.31 5.91 12.33
C ALA A 186 20.33 5.38 10.89
N GLN A 187 21.41 4.71 10.48
CA GLN A 187 21.50 4.07 9.17
C GLN A 187 20.47 2.94 9.02
N GLN A 188 20.29 2.11 10.04
CA GLN A 188 19.29 1.04 10.03
C GLN A 188 17.86 1.58 9.94
N ILE A 189 17.54 2.66 10.67
CA ILE A 189 16.23 3.33 10.64
C ILE A 189 15.99 3.98 9.28
N ARG A 190 17.02 4.62 8.71
CA ARG A 190 16.95 5.26 7.40
C ARG A 190 16.84 4.24 6.26
N GLY A 191 17.46 3.08 6.38
CA GLY A 191 17.47 2.05 5.34
C GLY A 191 18.15 2.54 4.06
N ASP A 192 17.52 2.26 2.91
CA ASP A 192 18.04 2.68 1.59
C ASP A 192 17.74 4.14 1.24
N TYR A 193 17.09 4.90 2.12
CA TYR A 193 16.79 6.31 1.84
C TYR A 193 18.05 7.17 1.98
N LEU A 194 18.20 8.13 1.07
CA LEU A 194 19.35 9.03 1.06
C LEU A 194 19.13 10.25 1.96
N ASP A 195 17.88 10.65 2.19
CA ASP A 195 17.50 11.78 3.03
C ASP A 195 16.51 11.40 4.14
N ASP A 196 16.49 12.18 5.23
CA ASP A 196 15.67 11.91 6.41
C ASP A 196 14.15 12.05 6.17
N GLN A 197 13.75 12.80 5.13
CA GLN A 197 12.34 12.91 4.74
C GLN A 197 11.91 11.79 3.77
N ARG A 198 12.80 10.82 3.48
CA ARG A 198 12.53 9.63 2.64
C ARG A 198 12.06 9.98 1.23
N ARG A 199 12.63 11.02 0.64
CA ARG A 199 12.32 11.54 -0.70
C ARG A 199 13.19 10.94 -1.79
N LEU A 200 14.41 10.52 -1.48
CA LEU A 200 15.29 9.79 -2.40
C LEU A 200 15.65 8.43 -1.80
N LYS A 201 15.64 7.39 -2.64
CA LYS A 201 15.97 6.02 -2.25
C LYS A 201 17.00 5.43 -3.21
N GLN A 202 18.01 4.76 -2.66
CA GLN A 202 18.92 3.91 -3.42
C GLN A 202 18.20 2.61 -3.83
N ASP A 203 18.25 2.26 -5.11
CA ASP A 203 17.73 1.01 -5.65
C ASP A 203 18.71 0.43 -6.69
N GLY A 204 19.50 -0.54 -6.25
CA GLY A 204 20.65 -1.03 -7.03
C GLY A 204 21.64 0.12 -7.32
N ASP A 205 21.94 0.34 -8.60
CA ASP A 205 22.80 1.44 -9.06
C ASP A 205 22.02 2.74 -9.36
N ALA A 206 20.70 2.75 -9.17
CA ALA A 206 19.84 3.89 -9.46
C ALA A 206 19.38 4.61 -8.17
N VAL A 207 19.07 5.90 -8.31
CA VAL A 207 18.39 6.67 -7.27
C VAL A 207 16.98 6.97 -7.72
N VAL A 208 16.00 6.59 -6.90
CA VAL A 208 14.56 6.72 -7.17
C VAL A 208 14.00 7.89 -6.36
N VAL A 209 13.18 8.71 -7.02
CA VAL A 209 12.40 9.76 -6.36
C VAL A 209 11.15 9.14 -5.76
N CYS A 210 10.94 9.33 -4.46
CA CYS A 210 9.86 8.74 -3.66
C CYS A 210 8.75 9.73 -3.28
N PHE A 211 8.60 10.82 -4.06
CA PHE A 211 7.61 11.86 -3.77
C PHE A 211 7.13 12.59 -5.02
N GLY A 212 5.99 13.27 -4.89
CA GLY A 212 5.44 14.13 -5.92
C GLY A 212 4.95 13.36 -7.16
N LYS A 213 4.73 14.09 -8.26
CA LYS A 213 4.15 13.54 -9.51
C LYS A 213 5.07 12.56 -10.27
N HIS A 214 6.30 12.38 -9.81
CA HIS A 214 7.29 11.48 -10.41
C HIS A 214 7.80 10.46 -9.39
N ASP A 215 7.01 10.19 -8.36
CA ASP A 215 7.21 9.07 -7.44
C ASP A 215 7.42 7.75 -8.22
N GLY A 216 8.42 6.98 -7.80
CA GLY A 216 8.85 5.73 -8.43
C GLY A 216 9.73 5.88 -9.67
N LYS A 217 10.02 7.11 -10.15
CA LYS A 217 10.93 7.31 -11.30
C LYS A 217 12.37 7.53 -10.84
N THR A 218 13.33 7.11 -11.67
CA THR A 218 14.73 7.37 -11.39
C THR A 218 15.04 8.87 -11.54
N LEU A 219 15.96 9.36 -10.71
CA LEU A 219 16.44 10.74 -10.74
C LEU A 219 17.00 11.10 -12.12
N ARG A 220 17.70 10.16 -12.77
CA ARG A 220 18.25 10.32 -14.12
C ARG A 220 17.16 10.40 -15.19
N ASP A 221 16.11 9.59 -15.10
CA ASP A 221 14.98 9.69 -16.04
C ASP A 221 14.23 11.01 -15.88
N ILE A 222 14.06 11.49 -14.63
CA ILE A 222 13.46 12.80 -14.39
C ILE A 222 14.34 13.91 -14.96
N GLN A 223 15.67 13.84 -14.76
CA GLN A 223 16.61 14.81 -15.35
C GLN A 223 16.52 14.84 -16.88
N ARG A 224 16.40 13.68 -17.53
CA ARG A 224 16.32 13.55 -18.99
C ARG A 224 14.97 13.99 -19.55
N ASP A 225 13.88 13.47 -18.99
CA ASP A 225 12.55 13.54 -19.59
C ASP A 225 11.70 14.69 -19.01
N HIS A 226 12.03 15.16 -17.80
CA HIS A 226 11.31 16.22 -17.07
C HIS A 226 12.27 17.26 -16.46
N PRO A 227 13.16 17.89 -17.26
CA PRO A 227 14.23 18.75 -16.74
C PRO A 227 13.72 19.90 -15.86
N GLY A 228 12.57 20.50 -16.19
CA GLY A 228 12.00 21.56 -15.34
C GLY A 228 11.55 21.09 -13.96
N TYR A 229 11.17 19.81 -13.80
CA TYR A 229 10.89 19.26 -12.48
C TYR A 229 12.18 18.93 -11.72
N PHE A 230 13.19 18.44 -12.44
CA PHE A 230 14.53 18.24 -11.88
C PHE A 230 15.12 19.56 -11.35
N ASP A 231 15.09 20.62 -12.16
CA ASP A 231 15.57 21.95 -11.79
C ASP A 231 14.82 22.47 -10.58
N TRP A 232 13.49 22.33 -10.54
CA TRP A 232 12.71 22.70 -9.37
C TRP A 232 13.15 21.95 -8.10
N MET A 233 13.34 20.62 -8.17
CA MET A 233 13.82 19.83 -7.02
C MET A 233 15.19 20.34 -6.55
N TYR A 234 16.12 20.52 -7.50
CA TYR A 234 17.49 20.92 -7.20
C TYR A 234 17.60 22.35 -6.63
N GLU A 235 16.87 23.29 -7.22
CA GLU A 235 16.94 24.71 -6.88
C GLU A 235 16.06 25.08 -5.69
N THR A 236 14.93 24.39 -5.49
CA THR A 236 13.93 24.80 -4.48
C THR A 236 13.99 23.96 -3.20
N ILE A 237 14.52 22.74 -3.26
CA ILE A 237 14.59 21.83 -2.10
C ILE A 237 16.04 21.76 -1.61
N ASP A 238 16.44 22.76 -0.84
CA ASP A 238 17.84 22.96 -0.41
C ASP A 238 18.44 21.74 0.30
N ASP A 239 17.65 21.05 1.13
CA ASP A 239 18.11 19.88 1.88
C ASP A 239 18.20 18.60 1.03
N LEU A 240 17.66 18.62 -0.19
CA LEU A 240 17.75 17.51 -1.15
C LEU A 240 18.99 17.62 -2.05
N ARG A 241 19.50 18.84 -2.27
CA ARG A 241 20.60 19.13 -3.21
C ARG A 241 21.85 18.28 -2.97
N PRO A 242 22.38 18.14 -1.74
CA PRO A 242 23.60 17.35 -1.51
C PRO A 242 23.43 15.88 -1.90
N HIS A 243 22.23 15.33 -1.69
CA HIS A 243 21.90 13.95 -2.05
C HIS A 243 21.74 13.76 -3.57
N ILE A 244 21.26 14.79 -4.28
CA ILE A 244 21.21 14.80 -5.74
C ILE A 244 22.61 14.88 -6.33
N ASP A 245 23.49 15.73 -5.78
CA ASP A 245 24.87 15.86 -6.24
C ASP A 245 25.60 14.51 -6.10
N GLU A 246 25.53 13.88 -4.92
CA GLU A 246 26.13 12.56 -4.66
C GLU A 246 25.57 11.46 -5.58
N ALA A 247 24.27 11.50 -5.89
CA ALA A 247 23.61 10.52 -6.76
C ALA A 247 24.01 10.64 -8.26
N LEU A 248 24.58 11.78 -8.67
CA LEU A 248 24.90 12.08 -10.05
C LEU A 248 26.41 12.08 -10.36
N GLU A 249 27.27 11.97 -9.34
CA GLU A 249 28.70 11.68 -9.49
C GLU A 249 28.94 10.27 -10.07
#